data_AF-A0A967VI81-F1
#
_entry.id   AF-A0A967VI81-F1
#
_cell.length_a   1.000
_cell.length_b   1.000
_cell.length_c   1.000
_cell.angle_alpha   90.00
_cell.angle_beta   90.00
_cell.angle_gamma   90.00
#
_symmetry.space_group_name_H-M   'P 1'
#
loop_
_entity.id
_entity.type
_entity.pdbx_description
1 polymer ?
#
loop_
_entity_poly.entity_id
_entity_poly.type
_entity_poly.pdbx_seq_one_letter_code
_entity_poly.pdbx_strand_id
1 'polypeptide(L)' 'PVPQVAYFSVGTDGLIRWADARTASLLGYRMRELEGRVVFDLCADTVGGRVRALELFRRF' A
#
# COMPACT_ATOMS: atom_id res chain seq x y z
N PRO A 1 22.42 -0.61 12.47
CA PRO A 1 21.57 0.34 11.69
C PRO A 1 20.11 -0.11 11.71
N VAL A 2 19.19 0.76 12.14
CA VAL A 2 17.75 0.45 12.12
C VAL A 2 17.28 0.43 10.67
N PRO A 3 16.58 -0.62 10.19
CA PRO A 3 16.09 -0.66 8.82
C PRO A 3 15.18 0.54 8.52
N GLN A 4 15.44 1.24 7.41
CA GLN A 4 14.58 2.31 6.88
C GLN A 4 13.47 1.72 5.98
N VAL A 5 12.84 0.65 6.43
CA VAL A 5 11.81 -0.04 5.64
C VAL A 5 10.43 0.42 6.11
N ALA A 6 9.61 0.83 5.14
CA ALA A 6 8.18 1.03 5.31
C ALA A 6 7.45 -0.28 4.99
N TYR A 7 6.48 -0.67 5.81
CA TYR A 7 5.68 -1.87 5.58
C TYR A 7 4.25 -1.71 6.11
N PHE A 8 3.33 -2.40 5.46
CA PHE A 8 1.92 -2.47 5.81
C PHE A 8 1.39 -3.87 5.47
N SER A 9 0.28 -4.26 6.10
CA SER A 9 -0.41 -5.50 5.81
C SER A 9 -1.62 -5.24 4.92
N VAL A 10 -1.85 -6.14 3.97
CA VAL A 10 -2.98 -6.08 3.03
C VAL A 10 -3.79 -7.36 3.15
N GLY A 11 -5.11 -7.23 3.22
CA GLY A 11 -6.02 -8.37 3.14
C GLY A 11 -6.10 -8.94 1.72
N THR A 12 -6.70 -10.12 1.59
CA THR A 12 -6.97 -10.74 0.27
C THR A 12 -7.98 -9.94 -0.56
N ASP A 13 -8.72 -9.03 0.07
CA ASP A 13 -9.60 -8.05 -0.57
C ASP A 13 -8.86 -6.79 -1.07
N GLY A 14 -7.54 -6.74 -0.94
CA GLY A 14 -6.72 -5.60 -1.36
C GLY A 14 -6.81 -4.38 -0.42
N LEU A 15 -7.51 -4.51 0.71
CA LEU A 15 -7.63 -3.45 1.71
C LEU A 15 -6.44 -3.49 2.68
N ILE A 16 -5.84 -2.34 2.93
CA ILE A 16 -4.80 -2.20 3.95
C ILE A 16 -5.42 -2.41 5.33
N ARG A 17 -4.85 -3.34 6.11
CA ARG A 17 -5.31 -3.68 7.47
C ARG A 17 -4.59 -2.88 8.54
N TRP A 18 -3.32 -2.57 8.30
CA TRP A 18 -2.47 -1.84 9.22
C TRP A 18 -1.25 -1.32 8.47
N ALA A 19 -0.72 -0.18 8.88
CA ALA A 19 0.50 0.41 8.33
C ALA A 19 1.39 0.96 9.44
N ASP A 20 2.70 0.86 9.30
CA ASP A 20 3.64 1.46 10.25
C ASP A 20 3.77 2.99 10.05
N ALA A 21 4.28 3.69 11.06
CA ALA A 21 4.42 5.15 11.00
C ALA A 21 5.36 5.61 9.86
N ARG A 22 6.32 4.77 9.45
CA ARG A 22 7.20 5.08 8.31
C ARG A 22 6.47 5.01 6.99
N THR A 23 5.59 4.02 6.79
CA THR A 23 4.70 3.94 5.62
C THR A 23 3.84 5.18 5.50
N ALA A 24 3.21 5.59 6.60
CA ALA A 24 2.39 6.81 6.65
C ALA A 24 3.20 8.04 6.21
N SER A 25 4.39 8.22 6.79
CA SER A 25 5.30 9.32 6.44
C SER A 25 5.75 9.28 4.97
N LEU A 26 6.17 8.10 4.48
CA LEU A 26 6.66 7.92 3.11
C LEU A 26 5.58 8.23 2.07
N LEU A 27 4.34 7.83 2.33
CA LEU A 27 3.23 7.98 1.39
C LEU A 27 2.50 9.32 1.54
N GLY A 28 2.83 10.13 2.56
CA GLY A 28 2.17 11.41 2.81
C GLY A 28 0.75 11.27 3.39
N TYR A 29 0.47 10.19 4.12
CA TYR A 29 -0.82 9.93 4.77
C TYR A 29 -0.67 9.86 6.29
N ARG A 30 -1.77 10.03 7.03
CA ARG A 30 -1.86 9.59 8.42
C ARG A 30 -2.12 8.07 8.46
N MET A 31 -1.66 7.40 9.51
CA MET A 31 -1.86 5.93 9.66
C MET A 31 -3.33 5.51 9.50
N ARG A 32 -4.26 6.27 10.10
CA ARG A 32 -5.71 6.01 10.02
C ARG A 32 -6.31 6.22 8.63
N GLU A 33 -5.63 6.95 7.74
CA GLU A 33 -6.08 7.17 6.35
C GLU A 33 -5.59 6.07 5.39
N LEU A 34 -4.67 5.23 5.87
CA LEU A 34 -4.21 4.04 5.16
C LEU A 34 -5.10 2.84 5.47
N GLU A 35 -5.53 2.65 6.72
CA GLU A 35 -6.43 1.55 7.08
C GLU A 35 -7.76 1.61 6.28
N GLY A 36 -8.12 0.50 5.63
CA GLY A 36 -9.31 0.41 4.78
C GLY A 36 -9.15 0.97 3.37
N ARG A 37 -8.00 1.58 3.03
CA ARG A 37 -7.71 2.00 1.66
C ARG A 37 -7.36 0.81 0.77
N VAL A 38 -7.75 0.88 -0.50
CA VAL A 38 -7.31 -0.07 -1.53
C VAL A 38 -5.83 0.15 -1.82
N VAL A 39 -5.00 -0.87 -1.63
CA VAL A 39 -3.52 -0.74 -1.77
C VAL A 39 -3.09 -0.21 -3.14
N PHE A 40 -3.82 -0.54 -4.20
CA PHE A 40 -3.50 -0.13 -5.58
C PHE A 40 -3.70 1.37 -5.82
N ASP A 41 -4.47 2.06 -4.97
CA ASP A 41 -4.65 3.51 -5.06
C ASP A 41 -3.40 4.28 -4.60
N LEU A 42 -2.42 3.59 -4.00
CA LEU A 42 -1.10 4.14 -3.67
C LEU A 42 -0.12 4.08 -4.86
N CYS A 43 -0.45 3.31 -5.91
CA CYS A 43 0.37 3.22 -7.10
C CYS A 43 0.07 4.38 -8.05
N ALA A 44 1.08 4.81 -8.81
CA ALA A 44 0.89 5.82 -9.85
C ALA A 44 -0.20 5.39 -10.83
N ASP A 45 -1.06 6.32 -11.25
CA ASP A 45 -2.13 6.09 -12.21
C ASP A 45 -1.59 6.00 -13.65
N THR A 46 -0.89 4.90 -13.89
CA THR A 46 -0.25 4.56 -15.16
C THR A 46 -0.38 3.06 -15.38
N VAL A 47 -0.18 2.61 -16.63
CA VAL A 47 -0.13 1.18 -16.95
C VAL A 47 0.91 0.44 -16.11
N GLY A 48 2.08 1.06 -15.88
CA GLY A 48 3.15 0.49 -15.06
C GLY A 48 2.89 0.51 -13.56
N GLY A 49 1.94 1.32 -13.08
CA GLY A 49 1.58 1.45 -11.67
C GLY A 49 0.32 0.67 -11.34
N ARG A 50 -0.81 1.36 -11.21
CA ARG A 50 -2.08 0.80 -10.72
C ARG A 50 -2.56 -0.43 -11.50
N VAL A 51 -2.51 -0.39 -12.84
CA VAL A 51 -2.97 -1.51 -13.67
C VAL A 51 -2.14 -2.76 -13.43
N ARG A 52 -0.81 -2.64 -13.54
CA ARG A 52 0.12 -3.75 -13.29
C ARG A 52 0.02 -4.29 -11.86
N ALA A 53 -0.14 -3.41 -10.86
CA ALA A 53 -0.30 -3.83 -9.47
C ALA A 53 -1.56 -4.68 -9.26
N LEU A 54 -2.70 -4.27 -9.85
CA LEU A 54 -3.95 -5.02 -9.80
C LEU A 54 -3.83 -6.39 -10.50
N GLU A 55 -3.19 -6.44 -11.67
CA GLU A 55 -2.96 -7.69 -12.40
C GLU A 55 -2.09 -8.68 -11.63
N LEU A 56 -1.03 -8.20 -10.96
CA LEU A 56 -0.16 -9.04 -10.16
C LEU A 56 -0.87 -9.57 -8.92
N PHE A 57 -1.65 -8.73 -8.25
CA PHE A 57 -2.39 -9.13 -7.05
C PHE A 57 -3.39 -10.24 -7.34
N ARG A 58 -4.08 -10.19 -8.49
CA ARG A 58 -5.03 -11.23 -8.91
C ARG A 58 -4.42 -12.62 -9.18
N ARG A 59 -3.10 -12.74 -9.25
CA ARG A 59 -2.41 -14.01 -9.50
C ARG A 59 -2.17 -14.83 -8.22
N PHE A 60 -2.37 -14.22 -7.06
CA PHE A 60 -2.16 -14.80 -5.73
C PHE A 60 -3.50 -14.83 -4.97
#